data_AF-A0A1L0DMB2-F1
#
_entry.id   AF-A0A1L0DMB2-F1
#
_cell.length_a   1.000
_cell.length_b   1.000
_cell.length_c   1.000
_cell.angle_alpha   90.00
_cell.angle_beta   90.00
_cell.angle_gamma   90.00
#
_symmetry.space_group_name_H-M   'P 1'
#
loop_
_entity.id
_entity.type
_entity.pdbx_description
1 polymer ?
#
loop_
_entity_poly.entity_id
_entity_poly.type
_entity_poly.pdbx_seq_one_letter_code
_entity_poly.pdbx_strand_id
1 'polypeptide(L)'
;MSNVNFIVRDIRYACKFEPSSDLLQMLEWFRIQLSESDLKLKGHRCSFLLVYLLEALLLVLGHQFTLSPRTARAKALLVAVVETLLSKISKKSHSLTNQLIAILAQSVFSFRGVDPVDKSETSLQLFSRLASIDLSRKLLRVSVFVDLFMICTLDYLQCLIDIIFHYCCAYDTSRRKSAHVTILQCLAVYGDQFLLEHFYLQDW
;
A
#
# COMPACT_ATOMS: atom_id res chain seq x y z
N MET A 1 -19.73 13.24 -3.30
CA MET A 1 -19.25 11.94 -2.75
C MET A 1 -18.90 10.91 -3.83
N SER A 2 -19.64 10.80 -4.94
CA SER A 2 -19.24 10.03 -6.13
C SER A 2 -17.87 10.43 -6.69
N ASN A 3 -17.54 11.71 -6.57
CA ASN A 3 -16.31 12.32 -7.10
C ASN A 3 -15.00 11.65 -6.59
N VAL A 4 -14.90 11.30 -5.31
CA VAL A 4 -13.66 10.73 -4.73
C VAL A 4 -13.30 9.38 -5.37
N ASN A 5 -14.30 8.52 -5.59
CA ASN A 5 -14.08 7.23 -6.24
C ASN A 5 -13.64 7.40 -7.70
N PHE A 6 -14.18 8.39 -8.41
CA PHE A 6 -13.79 8.68 -9.79
C PHE A 6 -12.34 9.17 -9.85
N ILE A 7 -11.99 10.18 -9.04
CA ILE A 7 -10.64 10.75 -8.99
C ILE A 7 -9.60 9.66 -8.66
N VAL A 8 -9.85 8.81 -7.65
CA VAL A 8 -8.90 7.74 -7.28
C VAL A 8 -8.74 6.70 -8.40
N ARG A 9 -9.80 6.42 -9.16
CA ARG A 9 -9.71 5.54 -10.34
C ARG A 9 -8.89 6.18 -11.47
N ASP A 10 -9.07 7.48 -11.69
CA ASP A 10 -8.34 8.24 -12.72
C ASP A 10 -6.86 8.34 -12.37
N ILE A 11 -6.52 8.63 -11.10
CA ILE A 11 -5.14 8.58 -10.58
C ILE A 11 -4.52 7.22 -10.89
N ARG A 12 -5.18 6.12 -10.48
CA ARG A 12 -4.66 4.78 -10.74
C ARG A 12 -4.46 4.50 -12.23
N TYR A 13 -5.38 4.95 -13.07
CA TYR A 13 -5.26 4.76 -14.51
C TYR A 13 -4.07 5.52 -15.10
N ALA A 14 -3.88 6.78 -14.69
CA ALA A 14 -2.76 7.61 -15.11
C ALA A 14 -1.41 7.04 -14.63
N CYS A 15 -1.36 6.38 -13.47
CA CYS A 15 -0.16 5.72 -12.95
C CYS A 15 0.34 4.51 -13.76
N LYS A 16 -0.42 4.03 -14.76
CA LYS A 16 0.04 2.98 -15.70
C LYS A 16 1.13 3.46 -16.68
N PHE A 17 1.37 4.76 -16.72
CA PHE A 17 2.35 5.39 -17.58
C PHE A 17 3.35 6.16 -16.73
N GLU A 18 4.44 6.62 -17.35
CA GLU A 18 5.39 7.49 -16.68
C GLU A 18 4.66 8.74 -16.11
N PRO A 19 4.96 9.14 -14.85
CA PRO A 19 4.27 10.26 -14.23
C PRO A 19 4.39 11.58 -15.03
N SER A 20 3.25 12.06 -15.52
CA SER A 20 3.12 13.34 -16.20
C SER A 20 2.96 14.50 -15.21
N SER A 21 3.18 15.73 -15.68
CA SER A 21 2.90 16.94 -14.89
C SER A 21 1.44 17.00 -14.44
N ASP A 22 0.51 16.56 -15.29
CA ASP A 22 -0.92 16.54 -14.99
C ASP A 22 -1.26 15.57 -13.86
N LEU A 23 -0.62 14.39 -13.84
CA LEU A 23 -0.77 13.44 -12.72
C LEU A 23 -0.28 14.06 -11.41
N LEU A 24 0.89 14.71 -11.42
CA LEU A 24 1.43 15.35 -10.22
C LEU A 24 0.51 16.46 -9.71
N GLN A 25 -0.03 17.30 -10.60
CA GLN A 25 -1.01 18.33 -10.24
C GLN A 25 -2.31 17.73 -9.71
N MET A 26 -2.80 16.65 -10.34
CA MET A 26 -4.01 15.95 -9.90
C MET A 26 -3.83 15.36 -8.49
N LEU A 27 -2.67 14.75 -8.20
CA LEU A 27 -2.36 14.21 -6.88
C LEU A 27 -2.30 15.32 -5.81
N GLU A 28 -1.61 16.42 -6.11
CA GLU A 28 -1.50 17.56 -5.19
C GLU A 28 -2.87 18.18 -4.91
N TRP A 29 -3.62 18.48 -5.97
CA TRP A 29 -4.97 19.03 -5.86
C TRP A 29 -5.88 18.10 -5.06
N PHE A 30 -5.85 16.80 -5.36
CA PHE A 30 -6.69 15.83 -4.67
C PHE A 30 -6.31 15.69 -3.18
N ARG A 31 -5.00 15.71 -2.86
CA ARG A 31 -4.51 15.75 -1.47
C ARG A 31 -5.07 16.94 -0.71
N ILE A 32 -4.98 18.14 -1.29
CA ILE A 32 -5.47 19.39 -0.69
C ILE A 32 -6.98 19.30 -0.46
N GLN A 33 -7.74 18.96 -1.49
CA GLN A 33 -9.20 18.82 -1.40
C GLN A 33 -9.63 17.80 -0.37
N LEU A 34 -8.94 16.66 -0.30
CA LEU A 34 -9.21 15.64 0.70
C LEU A 34 -8.93 16.18 2.10
N SER A 35 -7.79 16.85 2.29
CA SER A 35 -7.37 17.40 3.58
C SER A 35 -8.35 18.44 4.12
N GLU A 36 -8.82 19.36 3.27
CA GLU A 36 -9.74 20.44 3.62
C GLU A 36 -11.19 19.96 3.78
N SER A 37 -11.54 18.79 3.24
CA SER A 37 -12.89 18.26 3.34
C SER A 37 -13.24 17.75 4.74
N ASP A 38 -14.47 17.99 5.19
CA ASP A 38 -15.06 17.37 6.40
C ASP A 38 -15.48 15.90 6.21
N LEU A 39 -14.93 15.25 5.18
CA LEU A 39 -15.30 13.89 4.80
C LEU A 39 -14.97 12.90 5.93
N LYS A 40 -15.96 12.09 6.32
CA LYS A 40 -15.77 10.93 7.20
C LYS A 40 -16.08 9.64 6.45
N LEU A 41 -15.07 8.80 6.30
CA LEU A 41 -15.17 7.53 5.58
C LEU A 41 -15.47 6.38 6.53
N LYS A 42 -16.40 5.51 6.14
CA LYS A 42 -16.56 4.20 6.77
C LYS A 42 -15.38 3.31 6.38
N GLY A 43 -14.95 2.43 7.28
CA GLY A 43 -13.82 1.52 7.07
C GLY A 43 -13.88 0.76 5.75
N HIS A 44 -15.04 0.22 5.35
CA HIS A 44 -15.18 -0.49 4.07
C HIS A 44 -14.94 0.40 2.83
N ARG A 45 -15.33 1.69 2.89
CA ARG A 45 -15.09 2.62 1.77
C ARG A 45 -13.62 3.03 1.71
N CYS A 46 -13.03 3.30 2.86
CA CYS A 46 -11.60 3.60 2.93
C CYS A 46 -10.76 2.39 2.47
N SER A 47 -11.13 1.19 2.90
CA SER A 47 -10.54 -0.08 2.46
C SER A 47 -10.54 -0.21 0.94
N PHE A 48 -11.64 0.14 0.27
CA PHE A 48 -11.72 0.14 -1.18
C PHE A 48 -10.78 1.17 -1.81
N LEU A 49 -10.85 2.44 -1.37
CA LEU A 49 -10.04 3.53 -1.92
C LEU A 49 -8.54 3.32 -1.71
N LEU A 50 -8.16 2.84 -0.52
CA LEU A 50 -6.79 2.50 -0.15
C LEU A 50 -6.19 1.50 -1.13
N VAL A 51 -6.92 0.44 -1.48
CA VAL A 51 -6.44 -0.55 -2.45
C VAL A 51 -6.13 0.09 -3.80
N TYR A 52 -6.97 0.99 -4.31
CA TYR A 52 -6.69 1.66 -5.59
C TYR A 52 -5.46 2.57 -5.53
N LEU A 53 -5.26 3.27 -4.42
CA LEU A 53 -4.08 4.12 -4.22
C LEU A 53 -2.79 3.31 -4.05
N LEU A 54 -2.85 2.18 -3.35
CA LEU A 54 -1.71 1.27 -3.22
C LEU A 54 -1.39 0.55 -4.53
N GLU A 55 -2.39 0.23 -5.34
CA GLU A 55 -2.19 -0.22 -6.72
C GLU A 55 -1.57 0.90 -7.58
N ALA A 56 -1.99 2.16 -7.41
CA ALA A 56 -1.41 3.29 -8.13
C ALA A 56 0.07 3.50 -7.75
N LEU A 57 0.40 3.40 -6.47
CA LEU A 57 1.77 3.44 -5.97
C LEU A 57 2.62 2.32 -6.60
N LEU A 58 2.08 1.11 -6.64
CA LEU A 58 2.75 -0.04 -7.27
C LEU A 58 3.00 0.20 -8.77
N LEU A 59 2.01 0.72 -9.50
CA LEU A 59 2.14 1.02 -10.92
C LEU A 59 3.20 2.11 -11.19
N VAL A 60 3.22 3.19 -10.39
CA VAL A 60 4.23 4.27 -10.52
C VAL A 60 5.64 3.72 -10.36
N LEU A 61 5.84 2.75 -9.46
CA LEU A 61 7.15 2.16 -9.17
C LEU A 61 7.51 0.97 -10.07
N GLY A 62 6.52 0.37 -10.74
CA GLY A 62 6.68 -0.89 -11.49
C GLY A 62 7.06 -0.74 -12.97
N HIS A 63 7.29 0.50 -13.43
CA HIS A 63 7.72 0.81 -14.79
C HIS A 63 9.16 1.31 -14.88
N GLN A 64 9.93 1.34 -13.79
CA GLN A 64 11.27 1.92 -13.78
C GLN A 64 12.26 1.07 -12.98
N PHE A 65 13.49 0.96 -13.49
CA PHE A 65 14.61 0.34 -12.75
C PHE A 65 15.21 1.27 -11.70
N THR A 66 15.16 2.58 -11.96
CA THR A 66 15.66 3.62 -11.06
C THR A 66 14.63 4.73 -10.98
N LEU A 67 14.45 5.29 -9.78
CA LEU A 67 13.46 6.33 -9.57
C LEU A 67 13.89 7.63 -10.28
N SER A 68 13.16 8.00 -11.32
CA SER A 68 13.27 9.34 -11.87
C SER A 68 12.81 10.37 -10.82
N PRO A 69 13.30 11.64 -10.89
CA PRO A 69 12.83 12.69 -9.98
C PRO A 69 11.30 12.88 -10.01
N ARG A 70 10.67 12.66 -11.17
CA ARG A 70 9.21 12.73 -11.31
C ARG A 70 8.52 11.56 -10.61
N THR A 71 9.05 10.36 -10.75
CA THR A 71 8.54 9.15 -10.09
C THR A 71 8.69 9.25 -8.58
N ALA A 72 9.83 9.72 -8.09
CA ALA A 72 10.04 10.00 -6.67
C ALA A 72 9.02 11.02 -6.12
N ARG A 73 8.71 12.07 -6.90
CA ARG A 73 7.67 13.05 -6.53
C ARG A 73 6.27 12.44 -6.55
N ALA A 74 5.92 11.65 -7.58
CA ALA A 74 4.64 10.96 -7.65
C ALA A 74 4.45 9.98 -6.48
N LYS A 75 5.51 9.21 -6.15
CA LYS A 75 5.58 8.33 -4.97
C LYS A 75 5.25 9.10 -3.69
N ALA A 76 5.97 10.19 -3.43
CA ALA A 76 5.77 11.01 -2.23
C ALA A 76 4.34 11.57 -2.15
N LEU A 77 3.80 12.08 -3.26
CA LEU A 77 2.43 12.60 -3.30
C LEU A 77 1.38 11.50 -3.08
N LEU A 78 1.56 10.31 -3.66
CA LEU A 78 0.67 9.17 -3.44
C LEU A 78 0.67 8.72 -1.98
N VAL A 79 1.84 8.63 -1.35
CA VAL A 79 1.96 8.33 0.09
C VAL A 79 1.20 9.37 0.92
N ALA A 80 1.42 10.67 0.64
CA ALA A 80 0.73 11.74 1.35
C ALA A 80 -0.80 11.71 1.14
N VAL A 81 -1.27 11.35 -0.06
CA VAL A 81 -2.71 11.12 -0.33
C VAL A 81 -3.24 9.94 0.47
N VAL A 82 -2.51 8.83 0.55
CA VAL A 82 -2.88 7.66 1.35
C VAL A 82 -2.99 8.02 2.84
N GLU A 83 -1.99 8.68 3.39
CA GLU A 83 -2.00 9.14 4.79
C GLU A 83 -3.19 10.08 5.06
N THR A 84 -3.42 11.05 4.15
CA THR A 84 -4.57 11.95 4.24
C THR A 84 -5.88 11.18 4.20
N LEU A 85 -6.01 10.16 3.34
CA LEU A 85 -7.19 9.30 3.28
C LEU A 85 -7.42 8.52 4.59
N LEU A 86 -6.37 7.93 5.14
CA LEU A 86 -6.43 7.18 6.39
C LEU A 86 -6.89 8.06 7.56
N SER A 87 -6.49 9.32 7.59
CA SER A 87 -6.94 10.31 8.59
C SER A 87 -8.46 10.58 8.56
N LYS A 88 -9.13 10.30 7.43
CA LYS A 88 -10.57 10.51 7.26
C LYS A 88 -11.42 9.32 7.71
N ILE A 89 -10.82 8.24 8.21
CA ILE A 89 -11.57 7.08 8.69
C ILE A 89 -12.33 7.45 9.96
N SER A 90 -13.62 7.13 9.99
CA SER A 90 -14.44 7.28 11.19
C SER A 90 -13.95 6.36 12.30
N LYS A 91 -13.74 6.91 13.51
CA LYS A 91 -13.34 6.18 14.74
C LYS A 91 -14.24 4.98 15.09
N LYS A 92 -15.50 4.98 14.62
CA LYS A 92 -16.46 3.87 14.83
C LYS A 92 -16.28 2.72 13.83
N SER A 93 -15.38 2.85 12.87
CA SER A 93 -15.12 1.82 11.86
C SER A 93 -14.12 0.79 12.37
N HIS A 94 -14.18 -0.42 11.82
CA HIS A 94 -13.11 -1.39 12.00
C HIS A 94 -11.77 -0.83 11.50
N SER A 95 -10.72 -1.12 12.26
CA SER A 95 -9.34 -0.81 11.90
C SER A 95 -8.94 -1.48 10.57
N LEU A 96 -8.07 -0.81 9.82
CA LEU A 96 -7.49 -1.31 8.58
C LEU A 96 -6.16 -2.04 8.76
N THR A 97 -5.62 -2.12 10.00
CA THR A 97 -4.31 -2.72 10.27
C THR A 97 -4.18 -4.12 9.67
N ASN A 98 -5.18 -4.98 9.86
CA ASN A 98 -5.15 -6.35 9.31
C ASN A 98 -5.16 -6.36 7.77
N GLN A 99 -5.89 -5.44 7.15
CA GLN A 99 -5.91 -5.34 5.69
C GLN A 99 -4.55 -4.88 5.17
N LEU A 100 -3.94 -3.88 5.80
CA LEU A 100 -2.62 -3.38 5.38
C LEU A 100 -1.54 -4.47 5.52
N ILE A 101 -1.55 -5.23 6.63
CA ILE A 101 -0.65 -6.38 6.82
C ILE A 101 -0.91 -7.46 5.76
N ALA A 102 -2.18 -7.76 5.46
CA ALA A 102 -2.52 -8.72 4.41
C ALA A 102 -2.04 -8.26 3.02
N ILE A 103 -2.12 -6.97 2.71
CA ILE A 103 -1.58 -6.38 1.49
C ILE A 103 -0.05 -6.49 1.45
N LEU A 104 0.65 -6.24 2.56
CA LEU A 104 2.09 -6.45 2.65
C LEU A 104 2.47 -7.91 2.40
N ALA A 105 1.80 -8.85 3.07
CA ALA A 105 2.01 -10.27 2.87
C ALA A 105 1.78 -10.66 1.40
N GLN A 106 0.66 -10.24 0.81
CA GLN A 106 0.39 -10.45 -0.61
C GLN A 106 1.53 -9.94 -1.49
N SER A 107 2.01 -8.71 -1.24
CA SER A 107 3.07 -8.08 -2.02
C SER A 107 4.40 -8.85 -1.91
N VAL A 108 4.79 -9.27 -0.70
CA VAL A 108 5.98 -10.09 -0.47
C VAL A 108 5.93 -11.39 -1.29
N PHE A 109 4.81 -12.11 -1.24
CA PHE A 109 4.66 -13.37 -1.97
C PHE A 109 4.57 -13.17 -3.48
N SER A 110 3.97 -12.06 -3.95
CA SER A 110 3.96 -11.69 -5.37
C SER A 110 5.37 -11.37 -5.88
N PHE A 111 6.22 -10.72 -5.09
CA PHE A 111 7.57 -10.35 -5.52
C PHE A 111 8.63 -11.44 -5.34
N ARG A 112 8.39 -12.41 -4.45
CA ARG A 112 9.33 -13.52 -4.19
C ARG A 112 9.37 -14.56 -5.32
N GLY A 113 8.34 -14.62 -6.16
CA GLY A 113 8.13 -15.72 -7.11
C GLY A 113 8.80 -15.51 -8.49
N VAL A 114 9.63 -16.46 -8.89
CA VAL A 114 10.12 -16.65 -10.27
C VAL A 114 9.03 -17.26 -11.19
N ASP A 115 7.83 -17.55 -10.65
CA ASP A 115 6.71 -18.15 -11.40
C ASP A 115 5.35 -17.60 -10.88
N PRO A 116 4.63 -16.77 -11.66
CA PRO A 116 3.65 -15.83 -11.11
C PRO A 116 2.25 -16.38 -10.78
N VAL A 117 1.87 -17.59 -11.19
CA VAL A 117 0.43 -17.92 -11.29
C VAL A 117 -0.11 -18.92 -10.27
N ASP A 118 0.70 -19.82 -9.69
CA ASP A 118 0.13 -20.93 -8.87
C ASP A 118 0.81 -21.17 -7.51
N LYS A 119 2.13 -20.94 -7.41
CA LYS A 119 2.87 -21.21 -6.16
C LYS A 119 2.80 -20.07 -5.15
N SER A 120 2.64 -18.83 -5.60
CA SER A 120 2.56 -17.64 -4.74
C SER A 120 1.28 -17.62 -3.90
N GLU A 121 0.13 -17.95 -4.51
CA GLU A 121 -1.17 -17.95 -3.83
C GLU A 121 -1.24 -19.05 -2.75
N THR A 122 -0.85 -20.29 -3.09
CA THR A 122 -0.82 -21.39 -2.13
C THR A 122 0.11 -21.09 -0.96
N SER A 123 1.30 -20.54 -1.24
CA SER A 123 2.27 -20.18 -0.20
C SER A 123 1.77 -19.05 0.69
N LEU A 124 1.11 -18.04 0.10
CA LEU A 124 0.47 -16.96 0.85
C LEU A 124 -0.64 -17.48 1.76
N GLN A 125 -1.49 -18.39 1.27
CA GLN A 125 -2.57 -18.98 2.07
C GLN A 125 -2.04 -19.83 3.24
N LEU A 126 -0.97 -20.60 3.03
CA LEU A 126 -0.32 -21.36 4.10
C LEU A 126 0.31 -20.42 5.13
N PHE A 127 1.06 -19.42 4.66
CA PHE A 127 1.67 -18.42 5.52
C PHE A 127 0.63 -17.63 6.31
N SER A 128 -0.47 -17.21 5.69
CA SER A 128 -1.50 -16.43 6.35
C SER A 128 -2.18 -17.22 7.46
N ARG A 129 -2.35 -18.54 7.30
CA ARG A 129 -2.85 -19.42 8.37
C ARG A 129 -1.86 -19.52 9.54
N LEU A 130 -0.58 -19.69 9.25
CA LEU A 130 0.47 -19.79 10.29
C LEU A 130 0.68 -18.48 11.04
N ALA A 131 0.68 -17.36 10.32
CA ALA A 131 0.86 -16.01 10.86
C ALA A 131 -0.44 -15.36 11.36
N SER A 132 -1.58 -16.06 11.30
CA SER A 132 -2.90 -15.53 11.68
C SER A 132 -3.30 -14.24 10.95
N ILE A 133 -2.97 -14.15 9.65
CA ILE A 133 -3.31 -13.02 8.78
C ILE A 133 -4.68 -13.26 8.13
N ASP A 134 -5.58 -12.30 8.32
CA ASP A 134 -6.91 -12.31 7.72
C ASP A 134 -6.88 -11.81 6.26
N LEU A 135 -7.03 -12.74 5.31
CA LEU A 135 -7.10 -12.45 3.88
C LEU A 135 -8.53 -12.17 3.37
N SER A 136 -9.55 -12.12 4.24
CA SER A 136 -10.95 -11.88 3.83
C SER A 136 -11.22 -10.45 3.36
N ARG A 137 -10.31 -9.52 3.69
CA ARG A 137 -10.39 -8.12 3.29
C ARG A 137 -9.94 -7.94 1.85
N LYS A 138 -10.36 -6.84 1.23
CA LYS A 138 -9.99 -6.53 -0.15
C LYS A 138 -8.47 -6.35 -0.27
N LEU A 139 -7.85 -7.11 -1.17
CA LEU A 139 -6.42 -7.05 -1.48
C LEU A 139 -6.17 -6.39 -2.84
N LEU A 140 -4.90 -6.28 -3.23
CA LEU A 140 -4.50 -5.77 -4.54
C LEU A 140 -4.87 -6.78 -5.62
N ARG A 141 -5.23 -6.30 -6.81
CA ARG A 141 -5.53 -7.17 -7.96
C ARG A 141 -4.25 -7.86 -8.45
N VAL A 142 -4.35 -9.17 -8.67
CA VAL A 142 -3.26 -9.99 -9.24
C VAL A 142 -2.74 -9.41 -10.55
N SER A 143 -3.63 -8.92 -11.41
CA SER A 143 -3.24 -8.29 -12.68
C SER A 143 -2.27 -7.13 -12.51
N VAL A 144 -2.35 -6.37 -11.41
CA VAL A 144 -1.44 -5.23 -11.17
C VAL A 144 -0.01 -5.71 -10.93
N PHE A 145 0.20 -6.90 -10.39
CA PHE A 145 1.54 -7.48 -10.23
C PHE A 145 2.07 -8.04 -11.55
N VAL A 146 1.20 -8.64 -12.37
CA VAL A 146 1.56 -9.20 -13.69
C VAL A 146 1.92 -8.11 -14.70
N ASP A 147 1.25 -6.95 -14.62
CA ASP A 147 1.48 -5.81 -15.51
C ASP A 147 2.84 -5.10 -15.26
N LEU A 148 3.61 -5.50 -14.24
CA LEU A 148 4.89 -4.87 -13.88
C LEU A 148 6.05 -5.56 -14.59
N PHE A 149 6.84 -4.77 -15.31
CA PHE A 149 7.96 -5.27 -16.11
C PHE A 149 9.32 -5.03 -15.43
N MET A 150 9.44 -4.00 -14.57
CA MET A 150 10.72 -3.53 -13.99
C MET A 150 10.46 -2.94 -12.61
N ILE A 151 10.90 -3.62 -11.55
CA ILE A 151 10.34 -3.39 -10.21
C ILE A 151 11.36 -2.75 -9.26
N CYS A 152 11.07 -1.53 -8.80
CA CYS A 152 11.55 -1.02 -7.51
C CYS A 152 10.77 -1.70 -6.36
N THR A 153 10.87 -3.02 -6.21
CA THR A 153 10.09 -3.80 -5.20
C THR A 153 10.38 -3.30 -3.80
N LEU A 154 11.65 -3.03 -3.53
CA LEU A 154 12.13 -2.56 -2.24
C LEU A 154 11.49 -1.22 -1.86
N ASP A 155 11.47 -0.25 -2.78
CA ASP A 155 10.81 1.05 -2.53
C ASP A 155 9.32 0.88 -2.19
N TYR A 156 8.62 0.01 -2.92
CA TYR A 156 7.20 -0.23 -2.67
C TYR A 156 6.97 -0.86 -1.29
N LEU A 157 7.75 -1.90 -0.95
CA LEU A 157 7.66 -2.57 0.34
C LEU A 157 8.03 -1.61 1.49
N GLN A 158 9.05 -0.76 1.33
CA GLN A 158 9.38 0.29 2.31
C GLN A 158 8.20 1.24 2.53
N CYS A 159 7.61 1.77 1.45
CA CYS A 159 6.45 2.64 1.57
C CYS A 159 5.27 1.95 2.27
N LEU A 160 5.01 0.67 1.98
CA LEU A 160 3.97 -0.08 2.68
C LEU A 160 4.25 -0.21 4.18
N ILE A 161 5.50 -0.51 4.57
CA ILE A 161 5.91 -0.61 5.97
C ILE A 161 5.71 0.73 6.67
N ASP A 162 6.14 1.83 6.05
CA ASP A 162 5.96 3.21 6.57
C ASP A 162 4.48 3.55 6.77
N ILE A 163 3.63 3.22 5.78
CA ILE A 163 2.18 3.45 5.86
C ILE A 163 1.56 2.64 7.01
N ILE A 164 1.95 1.36 7.16
CA ILE A 164 1.46 0.51 8.26
C ILE A 164 1.89 1.09 9.60
N PHE A 165 3.16 1.47 9.71
CA PHE A 165 3.73 2.05 10.91
C PHE A 165 2.98 3.31 11.33
N HIS A 166 2.86 4.27 10.42
CA HIS A 166 2.15 5.52 10.64
C HIS A 166 0.70 5.25 11.05
N TYR A 167 0.01 4.34 10.37
CA TYR A 167 -1.37 4.00 10.67
C TYR A 167 -1.54 3.42 12.07
N CYS A 168 -0.69 2.46 12.45
CA CYS A 168 -0.72 1.86 13.78
C CYS A 168 -0.43 2.91 14.86
N CYS A 169 0.55 3.77 14.67
CA CYS A 169 0.90 4.81 15.64
C CYS A 169 -0.21 5.87 15.81
N ALA A 170 -0.81 6.31 14.71
CA ALA A 170 -1.78 7.41 14.75
C ALA A 170 -3.21 6.95 15.07
N TYR A 171 -3.61 5.76 14.62
CA TYR A 171 -5.02 5.36 14.57
C TYR A 171 -5.33 4.00 15.20
N ASP A 172 -4.34 3.13 15.38
CA ASP A 172 -4.55 1.78 15.94
C ASP A 172 -3.38 1.28 16.79
N THR A 173 -3.06 2.04 17.84
CA THR A 173 -1.90 1.78 18.71
C THR A 173 -1.98 0.42 19.39
N SER A 174 -3.19 -0.06 19.65
CA SER A 174 -3.45 -1.36 20.28
C SER A 174 -2.92 -2.54 19.44
N ARG A 175 -2.85 -2.39 18.12
CA ARG A 175 -2.40 -3.44 17.19
C ARG A 175 -0.94 -3.31 16.80
N ARG A 176 -0.24 -2.25 17.21
CA ARG A 176 1.16 -1.97 16.85
C ARG A 176 2.10 -3.14 17.15
N LYS A 177 2.05 -3.70 18.36
CA LYS A 177 2.86 -4.89 18.73
C LYS A 177 2.56 -6.13 17.88
N SER A 178 1.29 -6.42 17.61
CA SER A 178 0.92 -7.54 16.75
C SER A 178 1.31 -7.32 15.29
N ALA A 179 1.21 -6.07 14.81
CA ALA A 179 1.61 -5.68 13.47
C ALA A 179 3.12 -5.86 13.29
N HIS A 180 3.92 -5.36 14.23
CA HIS A 180 5.37 -5.55 14.28
C HIS A 180 5.75 -7.03 14.05
N VAL A 181 5.25 -7.94 14.88
CA VAL A 181 5.58 -9.38 14.78
C VAL A 181 5.23 -9.93 13.39
N THR A 182 4.05 -9.58 12.88
CA THR A 182 3.59 -10.10 11.59
C THR A 182 4.38 -9.51 10.42
N ILE A 183 4.77 -8.24 10.49
CA ILE A 183 5.63 -7.60 9.50
C ILE A 183 7.00 -8.26 9.48
N LEU A 184 7.61 -8.50 10.65
CA LEU A 184 8.89 -9.23 10.72
C LEU A 184 8.81 -10.62 10.08
N GLN A 185 7.70 -11.34 10.28
CA GLN A 185 7.47 -12.62 9.61
C GLN A 185 7.41 -12.45 8.08
N CYS A 186 6.72 -11.43 7.57
CA CYS A 186 6.70 -11.11 6.14
C CYS A 186 8.10 -10.77 5.61
N LEU A 187 8.88 -9.97 6.34
CA LEU A 187 10.22 -9.57 5.94
C LEU A 187 11.21 -10.75 5.95
N ALA A 188 11.09 -11.64 6.95
CA ALA A 188 11.87 -12.88 7.01
C ALA A 188 11.58 -13.80 5.81
N VAL A 189 10.32 -13.84 5.34
CA VAL A 189 9.94 -14.58 4.15
C VAL A 189 10.53 -13.96 2.87
N TYR A 190 10.53 -12.63 2.79
CA TYR A 190 11.10 -11.92 1.64
C TYR A 190 12.62 -12.07 1.58
N GLY A 191 13.31 -12.00 2.73
CA GLY A 191 14.73 -12.33 2.87
C GLY A 191 15.69 -11.23 2.41
N ASP A 192 15.26 -9.97 2.40
CA ASP A 192 16.09 -8.82 2.02
C ASP A 192 16.57 -8.05 3.24
N GLN A 193 17.89 -7.86 3.34
CA GLN A 193 18.53 -7.21 4.48
C GLN A 193 18.21 -5.72 4.58
N PHE A 194 18.11 -5.01 3.45
CA PHE A 194 17.86 -3.57 3.44
C PHE A 194 16.46 -3.24 3.96
N LEU A 195 15.47 -4.06 3.63
CA LEU A 195 14.13 -3.92 4.20
C LEU A 195 14.07 -4.21 5.69
N LEU A 196 14.84 -5.18 6.18
CA LEU A 196 14.94 -5.46 7.61
C LEU A 196 15.60 -4.29 8.35
N GLU A 197 16.69 -3.74 7.83
CA GLU A 197 17.35 -2.56 8.40
C GLU A 197 16.39 -1.36 8.44
N HIS A 198 15.67 -1.09 7.34
CA HIS A 198 14.65 -0.03 7.28
C HIS A 198 13.57 -0.21 8.34
N PHE A 199 13.07 -1.45 8.51
CA PHE A 199 12.06 -1.76 9.53
C PHE A 199 12.56 -1.43 10.95
N TYR A 200 13.82 -1.74 11.26
CA TYR A 200 14.41 -1.46 12.57
C TYR A 200 14.73 0.03 12.84
N LEU A 201 14.68 0.89 11.82
CA LEU A 201 14.77 2.35 12.02
C LEU A 201 13.51 2.93 12.66
N GLN A 202 12.40 2.19 12.63
CA GLN A 202 11.12 2.61 13.18
C GLN A 202 10.96 2.10 14.62
N ASP A 203 10.51 2.98 15.50
CA ASP A 203 10.15 2.61 16.87
C ASP A 203 8.77 1.94 16.87
N TRP A 204 8.72 0.60 16.82
CA TRP A 204 7.51 -0.25 16.80
C TRP A 204 6.97 -0.67 18.17
#